data_AF-A0A352UM63-F1
#
_entry.id   AF-A0A352UM63-F1
#
_cell.length_a   1.000
_cell.length_b   1.000
_cell.length_c   1.000
_cell.angle_alpha   90.00
_cell.angle_beta   90.00
_cell.angle_gamma   90.00
#
_symmetry.space_group_name_H-M   'P 1'
#
loop_
_entity.id
_entity.type
_entity.pdbx_description
1 polymer ?
#
loop_
_entity_poly.entity_id
_entity_poly.type
_entity_poly.pdbx_seq_one_letter_code
_entity_poly.pdbx_strand_id
1 'polypeptide(L)'
;DMVFVITDLLPHLAADQMKKTMSEAITGEGLNILIGSTPYADDGKDRVKLAVLSILADRYDIVEEDFVSAELAAVPAFDVRDVGLDRSLIGGYGQDDRVCAYAELRAILNMEKPARTCVCILADKEETGSDGVSGMQSQAFEAFIGALCEAQDVCLRTCFSKSFCLSADVTAAFDPNYPDVSDKRNEAKINYGVGISKYTGARGKSGTSDASAEIVAYIRRIC
;
A
#
# COMPACT_ATOMS: atom_id res chain seq x y z
N ASP A 1 6.43 4.40 -24.22
CA ASP A 1 7.16 4.31 -22.94
C ASP A 1 8.08 3.11 -22.90
N MET A 2 9.12 3.20 -22.09
CA MET A 2 10.04 2.09 -21.81
C MET A 2 9.51 1.32 -20.60
N VAL A 3 9.70 0.01 -20.58
CA VAL A 3 9.42 -0.84 -19.41
C VAL A 3 10.71 -1.48 -18.93
N PHE A 4 10.77 -1.74 -17.64
CA PHE A 4 11.85 -2.50 -17.03
C PHE A 4 11.37 -3.89 -16.65
N VAL A 5 12.30 -4.82 -16.53
CA VAL A 5 12.02 -6.21 -16.14
C VAL A 5 13.03 -6.69 -15.13
N ILE A 6 12.60 -7.61 -14.27
CA ILE A 6 13.48 -8.45 -13.46
C ILE A 6 13.51 -9.81 -14.16
N THR A 7 14.70 -10.25 -14.55
CA THR A 7 14.87 -11.53 -15.25
C THR A 7 14.91 -12.68 -14.27
N ASP A 8 14.18 -13.76 -14.54
CA ASP A 8 14.28 -15.01 -13.78
C ASP A 8 15.12 -16.05 -14.54
N LEU A 9 15.63 -17.05 -13.82
CA LEU A 9 16.39 -18.15 -14.40
C LEU A 9 15.47 -19.05 -15.22
N LEU A 10 15.87 -19.33 -16.45
CA LEU A 10 15.08 -20.15 -17.35
C LEU A 10 14.85 -21.56 -16.76
N PRO A 11 13.65 -22.15 -16.88
CA PRO A 11 13.28 -23.39 -16.18
C PRO A 11 14.23 -24.58 -16.42
N HIS A 12 14.81 -24.69 -17.62
CA HIS A 12 15.75 -25.75 -17.96
C HIS A 12 17.05 -25.73 -17.14
N LEU A 13 17.39 -24.60 -16.52
CA LEU A 13 18.56 -24.44 -15.65
C LEU A 13 18.18 -24.19 -14.19
N ALA A 14 16.88 -24.12 -13.87
CA ALA A 14 16.38 -23.76 -12.54
C ALA A 14 16.30 -24.96 -11.57
N ALA A 15 16.90 -26.11 -11.88
CA ALA A 15 16.73 -27.34 -11.09
C ALA A 15 17.08 -27.18 -9.61
N ASP A 16 18.10 -26.39 -9.27
CA ASP A 16 18.48 -26.13 -7.88
C ASP A 16 17.66 -25.00 -7.24
N GLN A 17 17.26 -23.99 -8.02
CA GLN A 17 16.35 -22.93 -7.54
C GLN A 17 14.99 -23.52 -7.15
N MET A 18 14.46 -24.45 -7.94
CA MET A 18 13.18 -25.11 -7.71
C MET A 18 13.15 -26.03 -6.48
N LYS A 19 14.30 -26.41 -5.92
CA LYS A 19 14.39 -27.19 -4.68
C LYS A 19 14.34 -26.30 -3.42
N LYS A 20 14.61 -25.01 -3.56
CA LYS A 20 14.62 -24.08 -2.44
C LYS A 20 13.20 -23.84 -1.94
N THR A 21 13.06 -23.54 -0.66
CA THR A 21 11.79 -23.03 -0.13
C THR A 21 11.52 -21.64 -0.72
N MET A 22 10.25 -21.22 -0.78
CA MET A 22 9.90 -19.90 -1.32
C MET A 22 10.63 -18.75 -0.62
N SER A 23 10.88 -18.88 0.69
CA SER A 23 11.65 -17.92 1.48
C SER A 23 13.13 -17.81 1.12
N GLU A 24 13.69 -18.83 0.45
CA GLU A 24 15.10 -18.88 0.04
C GLU A 24 15.28 -18.70 -1.47
N ALA A 25 14.22 -18.92 -2.25
CA ALA A 25 14.26 -18.90 -3.71
C ALA A 25 14.32 -17.47 -4.28
N ILE A 26 13.72 -16.49 -3.59
CA ILE A 26 13.65 -15.09 -4.02
C ILE A 26 14.41 -14.23 -3.01
N THR A 27 15.61 -13.79 -3.39
CA THR A 27 16.42 -12.88 -2.57
C THR A 27 16.22 -11.44 -3.03
N GLY A 28 16.32 -10.47 -2.11
CA GLY A 28 16.24 -9.04 -2.45
C GLY A 28 17.33 -8.62 -3.46
N GLU A 29 18.55 -9.14 -3.30
CA GLU A 29 19.65 -8.94 -4.26
C GLU A 29 19.36 -9.55 -5.64
N GLY A 30 18.48 -10.55 -5.72
CA GLY A 30 18.03 -11.16 -6.97
C GLY A 30 17.01 -10.33 -7.73
N LEU A 31 16.38 -9.33 -7.11
CA LEU A 31 15.41 -8.43 -7.72
C LEU A 31 16.10 -7.30 -8.51
N ASN A 32 17.09 -7.67 -9.34
CA ASN A 32 17.85 -6.72 -10.14
C ASN A 32 17.05 -6.26 -11.38
N ILE A 33 16.86 -4.96 -11.50
CA ILE A 33 16.10 -4.35 -12.60
C ILE A 33 17.02 -4.17 -13.81
N LEU A 34 16.64 -4.76 -14.94
CA LEU A 34 17.37 -4.59 -16.20
C LEU A 34 17.11 -3.20 -16.79
N ILE A 35 18.07 -2.29 -16.64
CA ILE A 35 17.96 -0.89 -17.09
C ILE A 35 18.74 -0.55 -18.36
N GLY A 36 19.60 -1.46 -18.86
CA GLY A 36 20.37 -1.23 -20.08
C GLY A 36 21.33 -2.36 -20.41
N SER A 37 21.76 -2.42 -21.66
CA SER A 37 22.70 -3.46 -22.16
C SER A 37 23.69 -2.96 -23.20
N THR A 38 23.48 -1.76 -23.76
CA THR A 38 24.36 -1.21 -24.80
C THR A 38 25.61 -0.60 -24.16
N PRO A 39 26.83 -0.99 -24.56
CA PRO A 39 28.05 -0.43 -24.00
C PRO A 39 28.35 0.96 -24.60
N TYR A 40 28.95 1.83 -23.80
CA TYR A 40 29.50 3.10 -24.27
C TYR A 40 30.62 2.89 -25.30
N ALA A 41 30.76 3.81 -26.25
CA ALA A 41 31.74 3.72 -27.35
C ALA A 41 33.15 4.16 -26.90
N ASP A 42 33.74 3.38 -25.99
CA ASP A 42 35.08 3.57 -25.40
C ASP A 42 35.71 2.18 -25.10
N ASP A 43 37.00 2.12 -24.76
CA ASP A 43 37.75 0.91 -24.43
C ASP A 43 37.88 0.65 -22.91
N GLY A 44 37.18 1.42 -22.08
CA GLY A 44 37.18 1.29 -20.61
C GLY A 44 36.43 0.09 -20.03
N LYS A 45 36.42 0.01 -18.68
CA LYS A 45 35.59 -0.93 -17.90
C LYS A 45 34.17 -0.38 -17.70
N ASP A 46 33.23 -1.24 -17.30
CA ASP A 46 31.85 -0.87 -16.94
C ASP A 46 31.10 -0.04 -18.00
N ARG A 47 31.38 -0.30 -19.27
CA ARG A 47 30.87 0.48 -20.41
C ARG A 47 29.34 0.54 -20.48
N VAL A 48 28.63 -0.51 -20.03
CA VAL A 48 27.16 -0.52 -19.97
C VAL A 48 26.67 0.45 -18.90
N LYS A 49 27.30 0.46 -17.72
CA LYS A 49 27.00 1.40 -16.64
C LYS A 49 27.23 2.83 -17.11
N LEU A 50 28.37 3.09 -17.77
CA LEU A 50 28.70 4.42 -18.30
C LEU A 50 27.66 4.90 -19.32
N ALA A 51 27.17 4.01 -20.20
CA ALA A 51 26.12 4.36 -21.16
C ALA A 51 24.79 4.71 -20.47
N VAL A 52 24.39 3.97 -19.45
CA VAL A 52 23.18 4.29 -18.67
C VAL A 52 23.33 5.61 -17.93
N LEU A 53 24.47 5.86 -17.28
CA LEU A 53 24.74 7.14 -16.61
C LEU A 53 24.75 8.31 -17.59
N SER A 54 25.29 8.15 -18.81
CA SER A 54 25.20 9.18 -19.84
C SER A 54 23.75 9.50 -20.21
N ILE A 55 22.89 8.48 -20.36
CA ILE A 55 21.47 8.69 -20.65
C ILE A 55 20.78 9.46 -19.51
N LEU A 56 21.11 9.12 -18.25
CA LEU A 56 20.54 9.79 -17.08
C LEU A 56 21.02 11.24 -16.96
N ALA A 57 22.31 11.49 -17.16
CA ALA A 57 22.88 12.84 -17.18
C ALA A 57 22.28 13.69 -18.31
N ASP A 58 22.23 13.17 -19.54
CA ASP A 58 21.75 13.90 -20.70
C ASP A 58 20.26 14.24 -20.62
N ARG A 59 19.44 13.35 -20.04
CA ARG A 59 17.97 13.52 -19.97
C ARG A 59 17.49 14.23 -18.71
N TYR A 60 18.18 14.01 -17.59
CA TYR A 60 17.68 14.39 -16.27
C TYR A 60 18.69 15.16 -15.42
N ASP A 61 19.91 15.40 -15.92
CA ASP A 61 21.00 16.03 -15.17
C ASP A 61 21.35 15.28 -13.87
N ILE A 62 21.23 13.95 -13.91
CA ILE A 62 21.49 13.05 -12.78
C ILE A 62 22.88 12.43 -12.90
N VAL A 63 23.67 12.52 -11.85
CA VAL A 63 24.94 11.79 -11.68
C VAL A 63 24.77 10.58 -10.74
N GLU A 64 25.78 9.70 -10.70
CA GLU A 64 25.69 8.48 -9.88
C GLU A 64 25.48 8.76 -8.39
N GLU A 65 26.06 9.83 -7.85
CA GLU A 65 25.94 10.18 -6.44
C GLU A 65 24.52 10.59 -6.03
N ASP A 66 23.71 11.11 -6.96
CA ASP A 66 22.35 11.56 -6.65
C ASP A 66 21.43 10.42 -6.19
N PHE A 67 21.75 9.17 -6.58
CA PHE A 67 21.04 7.98 -6.11
C PHE A 67 21.14 7.77 -4.60
N VAL A 68 22.17 8.33 -3.93
CA VAL A 68 22.29 8.30 -2.46
C VAL A 68 21.13 9.05 -1.80
N SER A 69 20.62 10.09 -2.47
CA SER A 69 19.50 10.92 -2.01
C SER A 69 18.18 10.63 -2.74
N ALA A 70 18.10 9.53 -3.50
CA ALA A 70 16.92 9.19 -4.28
C ALA A 70 15.93 8.33 -3.50
N GLU A 71 14.64 8.57 -3.73
CA GLU A 71 13.57 7.65 -3.39
C GLU A 71 13.08 6.97 -4.67
N LEU A 72 13.28 5.66 -4.80
CA LEU A 72 12.94 4.89 -5.98
C LEU A 72 11.82 3.90 -5.69
N ALA A 73 10.86 3.80 -6.61
CA ALA A 73 9.81 2.79 -6.59
C ALA A 73 9.70 2.14 -7.97
N ALA A 74 9.92 0.84 -8.04
CA ALA A 74 9.62 0.04 -9.22
C ALA A 74 8.21 -0.53 -9.08
N VAL A 75 7.32 -0.20 -10.03
CA VAL A 75 5.92 -0.62 -10.01
C VAL A 75 5.57 -1.39 -11.27
N PRO A 76 4.61 -2.34 -11.23
CA PRO A 76 4.11 -3.00 -12.42
C PRO A 76 3.60 -1.98 -13.45
N ALA A 77 4.01 -2.14 -14.71
CA ALA A 77 3.60 -1.26 -15.81
C ALA A 77 2.21 -1.58 -16.37
N PHE A 78 1.49 -2.55 -15.80
CA PHE A 78 0.17 -2.94 -16.28
C PHE A 78 -0.89 -1.96 -15.82
N ASP A 79 -1.79 -1.64 -16.74
CA ASP A 79 -2.90 -0.73 -16.51
C ASP A 79 -4.09 -1.45 -15.83
N VAL A 80 -5.00 -0.68 -15.24
CA VAL A 80 -6.20 -1.21 -14.57
C VAL A 80 -7.17 -1.77 -15.61
N ARG A 81 -7.74 -2.95 -15.35
CA ARG A 81 -8.64 -3.65 -16.26
C ARG A 81 -9.82 -4.27 -15.53
N ASP A 82 -10.93 -4.44 -16.24
CA ASP A 82 -12.00 -5.30 -15.75
C ASP A 82 -11.56 -6.76 -15.80
N VAL A 83 -11.96 -7.54 -14.80
CA VAL A 83 -11.66 -8.97 -14.66
C VAL A 83 -12.96 -9.76 -14.63
N GLY A 84 -12.96 -10.90 -15.33
CA GLY A 84 -14.12 -11.79 -15.49
C GLY A 84 -14.89 -11.56 -16.80
N LEU A 85 -15.56 -12.61 -17.30
CA LEU A 85 -16.39 -12.52 -18.51
C LEU A 85 -17.55 -11.52 -18.35
N ASP A 86 -18.01 -11.34 -17.13
CA ASP A 86 -19.06 -10.40 -16.74
C ASP A 86 -18.51 -9.00 -16.39
N ARG A 87 -17.18 -8.81 -16.39
CA ARG A 87 -16.50 -7.55 -16.04
C ARG A 87 -16.89 -7.05 -14.65
N SER A 88 -17.20 -7.96 -13.72
CA SER A 88 -17.68 -7.59 -12.38
C SER A 88 -16.59 -7.15 -11.41
N LEU A 89 -15.32 -7.36 -11.76
CA LEU A 89 -14.16 -7.08 -10.90
C LEU A 89 -13.20 -6.09 -11.55
N ILE A 90 -12.42 -5.39 -10.73
CA ILE A 90 -11.37 -4.48 -11.16
C ILE A 90 -10.02 -5.08 -10.74
N GLY A 91 -9.12 -5.31 -11.69
CA GLY A 91 -7.75 -5.77 -11.46
C GLY A 91 -6.75 -4.64 -11.74
N GLY A 92 -5.82 -4.41 -10.81
CA GLY A 92 -4.77 -3.41 -10.96
C GLY A 92 -3.79 -3.40 -9.79
N TYR A 93 -2.63 -2.78 -9.98
CA TYR A 93 -1.61 -2.63 -8.95
C TYR A 93 -2.00 -1.59 -7.89
N GLY A 94 -1.69 -1.88 -6.63
CA GLY A 94 -1.85 -0.96 -5.51
C GLY A 94 -3.31 -0.69 -5.13
N GLN A 95 -4.19 -1.68 -5.29
CA GLN A 95 -5.54 -1.64 -4.69
C GLN A 95 -5.44 -1.54 -3.16
N ASP A 96 -4.45 -2.23 -2.58
CA ASP A 96 -4.03 -2.11 -1.19
C ASP A 96 -3.21 -0.82 -0.97
N ASP A 97 -3.64 0.15 -0.17
CA ASP A 97 -5.02 0.41 0.29
C ASP A 97 -5.66 1.60 -0.47
N ARG A 98 -5.17 1.86 -1.69
CA ARG A 98 -5.65 3.01 -2.49
C ARG A 98 -7.14 2.95 -2.81
N VAL A 99 -7.74 1.77 -2.81
CA VAL A 99 -9.19 1.61 -3.03
C VAL A 99 -10.01 2.22 -1.90
N CYS A 100 -9.59 2.03 -0.64
CA CYS A 100 -10.23 2.63 0.51
C CYS A 100 -9.90 4.12 0.60
N ALA A 101 -8.64 4.51 0.39
CA ALA A 101 -8.23 5.92 0.33
C ALA A 101 -9.05 6.72 -0.70
N TYR A 102 -9.30 6.14 -1.88
CA TYR A 102 -10.16 6.77 -2.88
C TYR A 102 -11.61 6.88 -2.41
N ALA A 103 -12.19 5.81 -1.84
CA ALA A 103 -13.55 5.83 -1.34
C ALA A 103 -13.72 6.89 -0.22
N GLU A 104 -12.77 6.98 0.70
CA GLU A 104 -12.73 7.96 1.79
C GLU A 104 -12.62 9.40 1.25
N LEU A 105 -11.67 9.64 0.33
CA LEU A 105 -11.49 10.95 -0.30
C LEU A 105 -12.75 11.38 -1.07
N ARG A 106 -13.38 10.46 -1.82
CA ARG A 106 -14.63 10.74 -2.52
C ARG A 106 -15.75 11.06 -1.53
N ALA A 107 -15.84 10.34 -0.40
CA ALA A 107 -16.87 10.57 0.60
C ALA A 107 -16.72 11.95 1.26
N ILE A 108 -15.51 12.34 1.67
CA ILE A 108 -15.28 13.64 2.33
C ILE A 108 -15.51 14.81 1.38
N LEU A 109 -15.12 14.70 0.10
CA LEU A 109 -15.29 15.77 -0.89
C LEU A 109 -16.75 15.96 -1.30
N ASN A 110 -17.56 14.90 -1.27
CA ASN A 110 -18.99 14.97 -1.56
C ASN A 110 -19.84 15.40 -0.34
N MET A 111 -19.21 15.61 0.82
CA MET A 111 -19.90 15.96 2.05
C MET A 111 -20.09 17.48 2.14
N GLU A 112 -21.34 17.95 2.05
CA GLU A 112 -21.60 19.40 2.02
C GLU A 112 -21.55 20.05 3.41
N LYS A 113 -22.41 19.60 4.33
CA LYS A 113 -22.55 20.22 5.66
C LYS A 113 -22.70 19.17 6.75
N PRO A 114 -21.58 18.61 7.25
CA PRO A 114 -21.66 17.59 8.28
C PRO A 114 -22.06 18.20 9.63
N ALA A 115 -22.75 17.41 10.45
CA ALA A 115 -23.16 17.81 11.80
C ALA A 115 -21.99 17.89 12.79
N ARG A 116 -20.87 17.22 12.48
CA ARG A 116 -19.60 17.25 13.22
C ARG A 116 -18.47 17.44 12.24
N THR A 117 -17.33 17.95 12.70
CA THR A 117 -16.11 17.99 11.89
C THR A 117 -15.74 16.57 11.44
N CYS A 118 -15.56 16.40 10.14
CA CYS A 118 -15.07 15.17 9.53
C CYS A 118 -13.67 15.42 8.97
N VAL A 119 -12.78 14.47 9.15
CA VAL A 119 -11.39 14.54 8.70
C VAL A 119 -11.09 13.27 7.93
N CYS A 120 -10.50 13.42 6.75
CA CYS A 120 -9.95 12.32 5.96
C CYS A 120 -8.42 12.35 6.12
N ILE A 121 -7.82 11.20 6.39
CA ILE A 121 -6.38 11.08 6.64
C ILE A 121 -5.82 10.02 5.71
N LEU A 122 -4.86 10.42 4.87
CA LEU A 122 -4.16 9.52 3.97
C LEU A 122 -2.69 9.51 4.38
N ALA A 123 -2.24 8.40 4.97
CA ALA A 123 -0.90 8.23 5.51
C ALA A 123 -0.11 7.15 4.75
N ASP A 124 1.21 7.20 4.83
CA ASP A 124 2.10 6.23 4.20
C ASP A 124 2.78 5.31 5.22
N LYS A 125 3.72 4.47 4.76
CA LYS A 125 4.54 3.56 5.58
C LYS A 125 3.80 2.46 6.35
N GLU A 126 2.48 2.33 6.20
CA GLU A 126 1.67 1.27 6.84
C GLU A 126 2.30 -0.11 6.62
N GLU A 127 2.58 -0.44 5.37
CA GLU A 127 3.20 -1.69 4.90
C GLU A 127 4.57 -2.01 5.52
N THR A 128 5.20 -1.02 6.15
CA THR A 128 6.50 -1.13 6.80
C THR A 128 6.43 -0.94 8.33
N GLY A 129 5.22 -0.83 8.90
CA GLY A 129 4.99 -0.66 10.34
C GLY A 129 4.42 0.69 10.76
N SER A 130 4.11 1.59 9.82
CA SER A 130 3.63 2.96 10.05
C SER A 130 4.64 3.91 10.73
N ASP A 131 5.91 3.52 10.79
CA ASP A 131 7.00 4.34 11.31
C ASP A 131 7.45 5.40 10.30
N GLY A 132 7.86 6.57 10.80
CA GLY A 132 8.40 7.67 9.98
C GLY A 132 7.66 8.99 10.19
N VAL A 133 8.05 10.01 9.43
CA VAL A 133 7.49 11.37 9.56
C VAL A 133 6.08 11.52 8.97
N SER A 134 5.69 10.61 8.08
CA SER A 134 4.45 10.63 7.31
C SER A 134 3.52 9.45 7.63
N GLY A 135 4.01 8.45 8.36
CA GLY A 135 3.21 7.33 8.84
C GLY A 135 2.31 7.69 10.02
N MET A 136 1.32 6.83 10.30
CA MET A 136 0.32 7.09 11.36
C MET A 136 0.87 7.06 12.78
N GLN A 137 2.09 6.55 13.01
CA GLN A 137 2.76 6.66 14.31
C GLN A 137 3.43 8.03 14.53
N SER A 138 3.48 8.88 13.50
CA SER A 138 4.01 10.24 13.61
C SER A 138 3.08 11.17 14.41
N GLN A 139 3.61 12.31 14.85
CA GLN A 139 2.81 13.38 15.46
C GLN A 139 2.10 14.26 14.43
N ALA A 140 2.18 13.98 13.12
CA ALA A 140 1.64 14.86 12.09
C ALA A 140 0.12 15.06 12.24
N PHE A 141 -0.61 13.97 12.49
CA PHE A 141 -2.05 14.03 12.70
C PHE A 141 -2.42 14.78 13.98
N GLU A 142 -1.75 14.48 15.09
CA GLU A 142 -2.00 15.13 16.38
C GLU A 142 -1.68 16.62 16.33
N ALA A 143 -0.61 17.01 15.64
CA ALA A 143 -0.26 18.42 15.42
C ALA A 143 -1.31 19.14 14.58
N PHE A 144 -1.81 18.51 13.50
CA PHE A 144 -2.86 19.07 12.65
C PHE A 144 -4.17 19.29 13.43
N ILE A 145 -4.66 18.27 14.14
CA ILE A 145 -5.89 18.41 14.94
C ILE A 145 -5.67 19.34 16.13
N GLY A 146 -4.48 19.33 16.73
CA GLY A 146 -4.06 20.24 17.80
C GLY A 146 -4.22 21.69 17.38
N ALA A 147 -3.67 22.07 16.23
CA ALA A 147 -3.81 23.42 15.68
C ALA A 147 -5.29 23.81 15.44
N LEU A 148 -6.11 22.89 14.93
CA LEU A 148 -7.55 23.14 14.74
C LEU A 148 -8.30 23.31 16.06
N CYS A 149 -7.90 22.57 17.10
CA CYS A 149 -8.47 22.65 18.43
C CYS A 149 -8.06 23.97 19.12
N GLU A 150 -6.79 24.35 19.05
CA GLU A 150 -6.26 25.60 19.58
C GLU A 150 -6.95 26.83 18.96
N ALA A 151 -7.16 26.82 17.64
CA ALA A 151 -7.87 27.88 16.93
C ALA A 151 -9.33 28.07 17.40
N GLN A 152 -9.90 27.06 18.06
CA GLN A 152 -11.28 27.06 18.57
C GLN A 152 -11.34 27.08 20.10
N ASP A 153 -10.22 27.27 20.80
CA ASP A 153 -10.12 27.19 22.26
C ASP A 153 -10.67 25.86 22.83
N VAL A 154 -10.40 24.76 22.14
CA VAL A 154 -10.79 23.40 22.53
C VAL A 154 -9.56 22.60 22.95
N CYS A 155 -9.67 21.83 24.03
CA CYS A 155 -8.62 20.90 24.43
C CYS A 155 -8.59 19.68 23.48
N LEU A 156 -7.43 19.38 22.88
CA LEU A 156 -7.22 18.24 21.98
C LEU A 156 -7.71 16.91 22.59
N ARG A 157 -7.40 16.66 23.87
CA ARG A 157 -7.84 15.45 24.58
C ARG A 157 -9.36 15.32 24.64
N THR A 158 -10.07 16.44 24.81
CA THR A 158 -11.54 16.47 24.79
C THR A 158 -12.10 16.30 23.38
N CYS A 159 -11.42 16.81 22.36
CA CYS A 159 -11.77 16.55 20.97
C CYS A 159 -11.70 15.04 20.66
N PHE A 160 -10.58 14.39 20.97
CA PHE A 160 -10.39 12.95 20.73
C PHE A 160 -11.36 12.09 21.53
N SER A 161 -11.65 12.40 22.79
CA SER A 161 -12.60 11.60 23.59
C SER A 161 -14.05 11.65 23.09
N LYS A 162 -14.40 12.63 22.25
CA LYS A 162 -15.73 12.78 21.62
C LYS A 162 -15.75 12.37 20.15
N SER A 163 -14.61 11.92 19.63
CA SER A 163 -14.41 11.52 18.25
C SER A 163 -14.28 9.99 18.14
N PHE A 164 -14.49 9.47 16.94
CA PHE A 164 -14.13 8.10 16.60
C PHE A 164 -13.52 8.11 15.20
N CYS A 165 -12.68 7.12 14.90
CA CYS A 165 -12.06 6.93 13.61
C CYS A 165 -12.64 5.70 12.93
N LEU A 166 -12.87 5.79 11.63
CA LEU A 166 -13.09 4.64 10.76
C LEU A 166 -11.77 4.35 10.06
N SER A 167 -11.01 3.39 10.60
CA SER A 167 -9.84 2.87 9.90
C SER A 167 -10.35 1.99 8.76
N ALA A 168 -10.25 2.49 7.54
CA ALA A 168 -10.53 1.72 6.34
C ALA A 168 -9.22 1.08 5.88
N ASP A 169 -9.32 -0.20 5.52
CA ASP A 169 -8.25 -0.98 4.92
C ASP A 169 -8.90 -2.13 4.13
N VAL A 170 -8.18 -2.70 3.17
CA VAL A 170 -8.62 -3.90 2.47
C VAL A 170 -8.67 -5.09 3.43
N THR A 171 -9.46 -6.10 3.04
CA THR A 171 -9.51 -7.36 3.77
C THR A 171 -9.52 -8.53 2.81
N ALA A 172 -9.10 -9.70 3.29
CA ALA A 172 -9.08 -10.91 2.49
C ALA A 172 -10.50 -11.38 2.20
N ALA A 173 -10.88 -11.37 0.92
CA ALA A 173 -12.07 -12.05 0.46
C ALA A 173 -11.83 -13.57 0.37
N PHE A 174 -12.89 -14.35 0.56
CA PHE A 174 -12.86 -15.80 0.38
C PHE A 174 -12.36 -16.17 -1.03
N ASP A 175 -11.27 -16.95 -1.09
CA ASP A 175 -10.74 -17.54 -2.32
C ASP A 175 -11.19 -19.01 -2.43
N PRO A 176 -12.01 -19.37 -3.45
CA PRO A 176 -12.44 -20.74 -3.70
C PRO A 176 -11.31 -21.74 -3.93
N ASN A 177 -10.12 -21.30 -4.35
CA ASN A 177 -8.94 -22.18 -4.53
C ASN A 177 -8.28 -22.53 -3.21
N TYR A 178 -8.47 -21.72 -2.17
CA TYR A 178 -7.85 -21.89 -0.85
C TYR A 178 -8.89 -21.76 0.27
N PRO A 179 -9.94 -22.59 0.28
CA PRO A 179 -11.03 -22.45 1.24
C PRO A 179 -10.61 -22.74 2.70
N ASP A 180 -9.51 -23.47 2.89
CA ASP A 180 -9.05 -23.93 4.20
C ASP A 180 -8.39 -22.85 5.06
N VAL A 181 -8.00 -21.70 4.46
CA VAL A 181 -7.44 -20.57 5.22
C VAL A 181 -8.51 -19.60 5.73
N SER A 182 -9.78 -19.82 5.37
CA SER A 182 -10.90 -18.94 5.70
C SER A 182 -11.79 -19.49 6.81
N ASP A 183 -12.26 -18.61 7.71
CA ASP A 183 -13.39 -18.94 8.60
C ASP A 183 -14.70 -18.74 7.86
N LYS A 184 -15.29 -19.86 7.41
CA LYS A 184 -16.52 -19.92 6.60
C LYS A 184 -17.71 -19.12 7.16
N ARG A 185 -17.74 -18.80 8.45
CA ARG A 185 -18.84 -18.03 9.08
C ARG A 185 -18.56 -16.54 9.21
N ASN A 186 -17.31 -16.11 9.06
CA ASN A 186 -16.89 -14.73 9.23
C ASN A 186 -16.11 -14.18 8.02
N GLU A 187 -16.04 -14.94 6.93
CA GLU A 187 -15.32 -14.56 5.72
C GLU A 187 -16.00 -13.41 4.97
N ALA A 188 -15.18 -12.48 4.47
CA ALA A 188 -15.65 -11.48 3.50
C ALA A 188 -15.84 -12.15 2.13
N LYS A 189 -16.85 -11.71 1.38
CA LYS A 189 -17.14 -12.22 0.03
C LYS A 189 -17.21 -11.09 -0.96
N ILE A 190 -16.62 -11.31 -2.13
CA ILE A 190 -16.70 -10.37 -3.25
C ILE A 190 -18.17 -10.17 -3.62
N ASN A 191 -18.59 -8.91 -3.80
CA ASN A 191 -19.97 -8.48 -4.08
C ASN A 191 -20.99 -8.66 -2.94
N TYR A 192 -20.54 -8.79 -1.68
CA TYR A 192 -21.43 -8.88 -0.50
C TYR A 192 -21.42 -7.61 0.39
N GLY A 193 -20.93 -6.49 -0.14
CA GLY A 193 -20.86 -5.21 0.56
C GLY A 193 -19.52 -4.96 1.26
N VAL A 194 -19.50 -4.03 2.20
CA VAL A 194 -18.30 -3.61 2.93
C VAL A 194 -17.97 -4.62 4.03
N GLY A 195 -16.71 -5.07 4.10
CA GLY A 195 -16.23 -5.89 5.21
C GLY A 195 -16.10 -5.09 6.50
N ILE A 196 -16.58 -5.63 7.62
CA ILE A 196 -16.44 -5.01 8.94
C ILE A 196 -15.53 -5.88 9.80
N SER A 197 -14.29 -5.44 9.98
CA SER A 197 -13.30 -6.10 10.82
C SER A 197 -13.33 -5.53 12.24
N LYS A 198 -13.76 -6.33 13.22
CA LYS A 198 -13.75 -5.91 14.63
C LYS A 198 -12.33 -5.86 15.22
N TYR A 199 -11.47 -6.76 14.77
CA TYR A 199 -10.06 -6.92 15.16
C TYR A 199 -9.30 -7.69 14.07
N THR A 200 -7.99 -7.50 13.95
CA THR A 200 -7.14 -8.12 12.90
C THR A 200 -5.83 -8.73 13.43
N GLY A 201 -5.68 -8.83 14.75
CA GLY A 201 -4.42 -9.25 15.38
C GLY A 201 -4.11 -10.75 15.37
N ALA A 202 -2.92 -11.10 15.86
CA ALA A 202 -2.41 -12.48 15.86
C ALA A 202 -2.53 -13.17 17.23
N ARG A 203 -2.46 -14.51 17.26
CA ARG A 203 -2.30 -15.31 18.50
C ARG A 203 -3.24 -14.91 19.65
N GLY A 204 -4.52 -14.68 19.34
CA GLY A 204 -5.53 -14.22 20.30
C GLY A 204 -5.62 -12.70 20.43
N LYS A 205 -5.72 -11.98 19.29
CA LYS A 205 -5.88 -10.51 19.21
C LYS A 205 -4.68 -9.70 19.71
N SER A 206 -3.47 -10.24 19.63
CA SER A 206 -2.25 -9.50 19.91
C SER A 206 -1.98 -8.48 18.79
N GLY A 207 -1.52 -7.28 19.17
CA GLY A 207 -1.07 -6.25 18.22
C GLY A 207 -2.19 -5.59 17.40
N THR A 208 -3.43 -5.58 17.89
CA THR A 208 -4.58 -5.01 17.17
C THR A 208 -5.43 -4.14 18.07
N SER A 209 -6.15 -3.20 17.46
CA SER A 209 -7.36 -2.63 18.04
C SER A 209 -8.46 -3.70 18.13
N ASP A 210 -9.33 -3.62 19.14
CA ASP A 210 -10.56 -4.42 19.24
C ASP A 210 -11.74 -3.47 19.43
N ALA A 211 -12.50 -3.20 18.37
CA ALA A 211 -13.56 -2.22 18.38
C ALA A 211 -14.63 -2.55 19.44
N SER A 212 -15.12 -1.53 20.17
CA SER A 212 -16.13 -1.74 21.20
C SER A 212 -17.47 -2.19 20.59
N ALA A 213 -18.28 -2.88 21.38
CA ALA A 213 -19.58 -3.38 20.91
C ALA A 213 -20.54 -2.23 20.51
N GLU A 214 -20.45 -1.09 21.20
CA GLU A 214 -21.24 0.12 20.93
C GLU A 214 -20.89 0.72 19.57
N ILE A 215 -19.60 0.79 19.24
CA ILE A 215 -19.14 1.28 17.93
C ILE A 215 -19.60 0.32 16.84
N VAL A 216 -19.42 -0.99 17.02
CA VAL A 216 -19.91 -1.99 16.04
C VAL A 216 -21.43 -1.87 15.85
N ALA A 217 -22.20 -1.70 16.93
CA ALA A 217 -23.65 -1.52 16.85
C ALA A 217 -24.05 -0.21 16.15
N TYR A 218 -23.27 0.86 16.35
CA TYR A 218 -23.45 2.12 15.64
C TYR A 218 -23.21 1.96 14.13
N ILE A 219 -22.11 1.33 13.72
CA ILE A 219 -21.80 1.08 12.30
C ILE A 219 -22.86 0.20 11.65
N ARG A 220 -23.27 -0.88 12.30
CA ARG A 220 -24.35 -1.76 11.79
C ARG A 220 -25.72 -1.07 11.63
N ARG A 221 -25.93 0.09 12.23
CA ARG A 221 -27.19 0.85 12.10
C ARG A 221 -27.16 1.81 10.91
N ILE A 222 -25.98 2.26 10.51
CA ILE A 222 -25.80 3.24 9.43
C ILE A 222 -25.46 2.57 8.09
N CYS A 223 -24.93 1.34 8.12
CA CYS A 223 -24.84 0.43 6.98
C CYS A 223 -26.17 -0.28 6.74
#